data_AF-S7Z9L9-F1
#
_entry.id   AF-S7Z9L9-F1
#
_cell.length_a   1.000
_cell.length_b   1.000
_cell.length_c   1.000
_cell.angle_alpha   90.00
_cell.angle_beta   90.00
_cell.angle_gamma   90.00
#
_symmetry.space_group_name_H-M   'P 1'
#
loop_
_entity.id
_entity.type
_entity.pdbx_description
1 polymer ?
#
loop_
_entity_poly.entity_id
_entity_poly.type
_entity_poly.pdbx_seq_one_letter_code
_entity_poly.pdbx_strand_id
1 'polypeptide(L)'
;MAGLQAIQSKGIYHGLPVYPSEIKGLTAVIAGASGISGTYMPPKAQGESRLWTNIEDMVNINMTLLNNFLDALPLANAIPNRILLQLGAKYYGVHLGPTTVPQEENDPRVSLEPNFYYPQEDRLKEFCQKYNVHWNTTRPASIPGAVPDAAMNLCLPLAIYASVQSIWTRNESFNSSDGSAFTWGKFWPKMAEWFGVEYRHPDTSSDAKYDEEPTPFDPPPGGFGSHAIMRTRFRLAEWAKRPEVSHAWREIAEKHCLIEKELQDPDRVFAFTDNSLMWSWPSNFSLTKLRKYGFHGYVDTSESIQEVFREFVNLKMIPPFE
;
A
#
# COMPACT_ATOMS: atom_id res chain seq x y z
N MET A 1 -15.15 20.48 25.08
CA MET A 1 -14.83 21.20 23.84
C MET A 1 -13.48 20.72 23.37
N ALA A 2 -13.38 20.11 22.19
CA ALA A 2 -12.07 19.83 21.60
C ALA A 2 -11.36 21.17 21.39
N GLY A 3 -10.16 21.32 21.95
CA GLY A 3 -9.36 22.53 21.71
C GLY A 3 -9.09 22.70 20.22
N LEU A 4 -8.80 23.95 19.80
CA LEU A 4 -8.33 24.23 18.44
C LEU A 4 -7.12 23.34 18.14
N GLN A 5 -7.25 22.41 17.19
CA GLN A 5 -6.15 21.57 16.74
C GLN A 5 -5.31 22.37 15.76
N ALA A 6 -4.06 22.67 16.14
CA ALA A 6 -3.10 23.28 15.24
C ALA A 6 -2.66 22.28 14.16
N ILE A 7 -2.56 22.76 12.92
CA ILE A 7 -2.05 22.00 11.78
C ILE A 7 -0.85 22.71 11.16
N GLN A 8 0.01 21.97 10.48
CA GLN A 8 1.20 22.46 9.79
C GLN A 8 1.37 21.79 8.42
N SER A 9 2.20 22.40 7.58
CA SER A 9 2.70 21.77 6.36
C SER A 9 4.21 21.53 6.49
N LYS A 10 4.70 20.41 5.95
CA LYS A 10 6.12 20.07 5.91
C LYS A 10 6.44 19.44 4.56
N GLY A 11 7.14 20.18 3.70
CA GLY A 11 7.35 19.76 2.31
C GLY A 11 6.01 19.61 1.60
N ILE A 12 5.82 18.46 0.94
CA ILE A 12 4.59 18.09 0.20
C ILE A 12 3.43 17.67 1.12
N TYR A 13 3.69 17.46 2.41
CA TYR A 13 2.66 17.04 3.36
C TYR A 13 1.96 18.25 3.96
N HIS A 14 0.63 18.29 3.85
CA HIS A 14 -0.21 19.40 4.29
C HIS A 14 -1.21 18.94 5.34
N GLY A 15 -1.69 19.86 6.19
CA GLY A 15 -2.71 19.56 7.20
C GLY A 15 -2.27 18.59 8.29
N LEU A 16 -0.95 18.41 8.46
CA LEU A 16 -0.40 17.54 9.49
C LEU A 16 -0.72 18.11 10.88
N PRO A 17 -1.14 17.29 11.85
CA PRO A 17 -1.34 17.75 13.22
C PRO A 17 -0.03 18.26 13.83
N VAL A 18 -0.13 19.34 14.60
CA VAL A 18 0.94 19.83 15.49
C VAL A 18 0.68 19.28 16.88
N TYR A 19 1.68 18.66 17.48
CA TYR A 19 1.57 18.06 18.80
C TYR A 19 2.21 18.95 19.86
N PRO A 20 1.53 19.20 21.00
CA PRO A 20 2.09 19.98 22.09
C PRO A 20 3.36 19.32 22.66
N SER A 21 4.36 20.13 22.99
CA SER A 21 5.64 19.67 23.53
C SER A 21 5.54 19.03 24.91
N GLU A 22 4.42 19.27 25.60
CA GLU A 22 4.15 18.77 26.94
C GLU A 22 3.78 17.27 26.97
N ILE A 23 3.37 16.69 25.83
CA ILE A 23 2.98 15.28 25.74
C ILE A 23 4.23 14.40 25.73
N LYS A 24 4.42 13.59 26.79
CA LYS A 24 5.58 12.73 27.01
C LYS A 24 5.15 11.30 27.39
N GLY A 25 6.06 10.33 27.23
CA GLY A 25 5.87 8.97 27.74
C GLY A 25 4.90 8.09 26.93
N LEU A 26 4.60 8.45 25.69
CA LEU A 26 3.76 7.64 24.81
C LEU A 26 4.58 6.49 24.19
N THR A 27 4.06 5.28 24.30
CA THR A 27 4.64 4.07 23.71
C THR A 27 3.60 3.41 22.81
N ALA A 28 3.94 3.18 21.55
CA ALA A 28 3.15 2.36 20.64
C ALA A 28 4.06 1.39 19.89
N VAL A 29 3.57 0.18 19.65
CA VAL A 29 4.23 -0.75 18.73
C VAL A 29 3.48 -0.74 17.41
N ILE A 30 4.23 -0.67 16.30
CA ILE A 30 3.71 -0.68 14.93
C ILE A 30 4.13 -2.00 14.30
N ALA A 31 3.16 -2.77 13.83
CA ALA A 31 3.39 -4.03 13.12
C ALA A 31 2.71 -3.99 11.74
N GLY A 32 3.41 -4.45 10.70
CA GLY A 32 2.84 -4.67 9.37
C GLY A 32 2.22 -6.05 9.23
N ALA A 33 1.11 -6.17 8.50
CA ALA A 33 0.43 -7.44 8.27
C ALA A 33 1.31 -8.49 7.58
N SER A 34 2.28 -8.08 6.75
CA SER A 34 3.20 -8.95 6.02
C SER A 34 4.65 -8.96 6.56
N GLY A 35 4.87 -8.40 7.76
CA GLY A 35 6.18 -8.32 8.40
C GLY A 35 6.30 -7.12 9.33
N ILE A 36 7.03 -7.28 10.45
CA ILE A 36 7.24 -6.24 11.46
C ILE A 36 8.31 -5.20 11.03
N SER A 37 9.04 -5.42 9.94
CA SER A 37 10.10 -4.51 9.49
C SER A 37 10.58 -4.80 8.07
N GLY A 38 9.64 -4.89 7.14
CA GLY A 38 9.94 -4.71 5.72
C GLY A 38 10.54 -5.86 4.92
N THR A 39 10.81 -7.00 5.55
CA THR A 39 11.09 -8.22 4.80
C THR A 39 9.77 -8.88 4.39
N TYR A 40 9.29 -8.59 3.19
CA TYR A 40 8.24 -9.38 2.55
C TYR A 40 8.78 -10.80 2.31
N MET A 41 8.32 -11.78 3.08
CA MET A 41 8.62 -13.20 2.86
C MET A 41 7.42 -13.87 2.18
N PRO A 42 7.27 -13.78 0.84
CA PRO A 42 6.32 -14.66 0.17
C PRO A 42 6.80 -16.11 0.35
N PRO A 43 5.89 -17.09 0.48
CA PRO A 43 6.27 -18.48 0.29
C PRO A 43 6.97 -18.61 -1.07
N LYS A 44 8.11 -19.31 -1.13
CA LYS A 44 8.79 -19.58 -2.40
C LYS A 44 7.79 -20.26 -3.34
N ALA A 45 7.58 -19.69 -4.53
CA ALA A 45 6.80 -20.34 -5.58
C ALA A 45 7.38 -21.74 -5.83
N GLN A 46 6.56 -22.77 -5.72
CA GLN A 46 6.94 -24.12 -6.16
C GLN A 46 6.49 -24.28 -7.62
N GLY A 47 7.45 -24.46 -8.53
CA GLY A 47 7.17 -24.70 -9.96
C GLY A 47 6.62 -23.47 -10.71
N GLU A 48 5.81 -23.71 -11.75
CA GLU A 48 5.17 -22.69 -12.62
C GLU A 48 4.04 -21.88 -11.94
N SER A 49 3.92 -21.96 -10.61
CA SER A 49 2.84 -21.30 -9.88
C SER A 49 3.12 -19.80 -9.69
N ARG A 50 2.12 -18.96 -9.98
CA ARG A 50 2.21 -17.49 -9.80
C ARG A 50 2.54 -17.18 -8.33
N LEU A 51 3.23 -16.07 -8.06
CA LEU A 51 3.67 -15.56 -6.73
C LEU A 51 2.61 -15.50 -5.61
N TRP A 52 1.34 -15.84 -5.88
CA TRP A 52 0.16 -15.61 -5.05
C TRP A 52 -0.79 -16.81 -4.92
N THR A 53 -0.40 -18.00 -5.39
CA THR A 53 -1.34 -19.13 -5.53
C THR A 53 -1.58 -19.93 -4.25
N ASN A 54 -0.75 -19.81 -3.21
CA ASN A 54 -0.96 -20.52 -1.95
C ASN A 54 -1.50 -19.60 -0.86
N ILE A 55 -2.78 -19.26 -0.96
CA ILE A 55 -3.48 -18.34 -0.05
C ILE A 55 -3.48 -18.88 1.39
N GLU A 56 -3.62 -20.19 1.57
CA GLU A 56 -3.60 -20.81 2.91
C GLU A 56 -2.22 -20.69 3.57
N ASP A 57 -1.13 -20.94 2.83
CA ASP A 57 0.22 -20.72 3.35
C ASP A 57 0.47 -19.26 3.72
N MET A 58 -0.05 -18.31 2.91
CA MET A 58 0.03 -16.89 3.26
C MET A 58 -0.71 -16.58 4.57
N VAL A 59 -1.89 -17.16 4.79
CA VAL A 59 -2.61 -17.01 6.07
C VAL A 59 -1.80 -17.59 7.21
N ASN A 60 -1.29 -18.81 7.05
CA ASN A 60 -0.53 -19.51 8.09
C ASN A 60 0.73 -18.73 8.49
N ILE A 61 1.56 -18.34 7.52
CA ILE A 61 2.83 -17.63 7.77
C ILE A 61 2.57 -16.29 8.48
N ASN A 62 1.63 -15.48 7.97
CA ASN A 62 1.34 -14.17 8.54
C ASN A 62 0.70 -14.25 9.93
N MET A 63 -0.08 -15.31 10.20
CA MET A 63 -0.58 -15.58 11.54
C MET A 63 0.51 -16.05 12.49
N THR A 64 1.43 -16.91 12.06
CA THR A 64 2.58 -17.32 12.87
C THR A 64 3.43 -16.14 13.30
N LEU A 65 3.71 -15.20 12.38
CA LEU A 65 4.49 -13.99 12.69
C LEU A 65 3.80 -13.13 13.76
N LEU A 66 2.50 -12.85 13.59
CA LEU A 66 1.76 -12.03 14.56
C LEU A 66 1.62 -12.73 15.91
N ASN A 67 1.33 -14.04 15.92
CA ASN A 67 1.23 -14.83 17.15
C ASN A 67 2.54 -14.80 17.93
N ASN A 68 3.66 -15.12 17.29
CA ASN A 68 4.97 -15.10 17.93
C ASN A 68 5.30 -13.74 18.53
N PHE A 69 5.01 -12.65 17.81
CA PHE A 69 5.21 -11.30 18.30
C PHE A 69 4.34 -10.99 19.53
N LEU A 70 3.03 -11.19 19.44
CA LEU A 70 2.10 -10.89 20.54
C LEU A 70 2.38 -11.76 21.77
N ASP A 71 2.69 -13.04 21.58
CA ASP A 71 2.97 -13.97 22.68
C ASP A 71 4.33 -13.70 23.35
N ALA A 72 5.28 -13.09 22.65
CA ALA A 72 6.56 -12.67 23.22
C ALA A 72 6.44 -11.44 24.15
N LEU A 73 5.49 -10.53 23.91
CA LEU A 73 5.31 -9.31 24.70
C LEU A 73 5.14 -9.56 26.22
N PRO A 74 4.24 -10.46 26.69
CA PRO A 74 4.13 -10.77 28.11
C PRO A 74 5.38 -11.46 28.66
N LEU A 75 6.02 -12.34 27.88
CA LEU A 75 7.23 -13.06 28.28
C LEU A 75 8.42 -12.11 28.49
N ALA A 76 8.50 -11.06 27.66
CA ALA A 76 9.52 -10.03 27.74
C ALA A 76 9.19 -8.90 28.73
N ASN A 77 8.03 -8.96 29.41
CA ASN A 77 7.51 -7.87 30.24
C ASN A 77 7.48 -6.52 29.47
N ALA A 78 7.08 -6.58 28.20
CA ALA A 78 7.15 -5.47 27.24
C ALA A 78 5.77 -5.11 26.65
N ILE A 79 4.69 -5.41 27.36
CA ILE A 79 3.32 -5.13 26.90
C ILE A 79 3.15 -3.60 26.78
N PRO A 80 2.85 -3.06 25.58
CA PRO A 80 2.69 -1.63 25.39
C PRO A 80 1.29 -1.17 25.82
N ASN A 81 1.12 0.14 25.99
CA ASN A 81 -0.21 0.74 26.21
C ASN A 81 -1.11 0.69 24.97
N ARG A 82 -0.51 0.56 23.78
CA ARG A 82 -1.21 0.47 22.50
C ARG A 82 -0.43 -0.31 21.46
N ILE A 83 -1.16 -1.05 20.64
CA ILE A 83 -0.63 -1.72 19.44
C ILE A 83 -1.36 -1.17 18.20
N LEU A 84 -0.60 -0.75 17.19
CA LEU A 84 -1.12 -0.43 15.86
C LEU A 84 -0.73 -1.55 14.89
N LEU A 85 -1.73 -2.12 14.23
CA LEU A 85 -1.53 -3.13 13.19
C LEU A 85 -1.96 -2.58 11.82
N GLN A 86 -1.01 -2.52 10.89
CA GLN A 86 -1.28 -2.17 9.50
C GLN A 86 -1.81 -3.39 8.76
N LEU A 87 -3.03 -3.28 8.23
CA LEU A 87 -3.64 -4.23 7.29
C LEU A 87 -3.41 -3.70 5.85
N GLY A 88 -4.47 -3.56 5.04
CA GLY A 88 -4.36 -2.93 3.73
C GLY A 88 -5.66 -2.94 2.94
N ALA A 89 -5.63 -2.30 1.77
CA ALA A 89 -6.75 -2.18 0.84
C ALA A 89 -7.42 -3.53 0.48
N LYS A 90 -6.65 -4.63 0.47
CA LYS A 90 -7.19 -5.98 0.21
C LYS A 90 -8.25 -6.42 1.22
N TYR A 91 -8.38 -5.75 2.37
CA TYR A 91 -9.49 -5.95 3.33
C TYR A 91 -10.86 -5.82 2.64
N TYR A 92 -10.94 -4.97 1.61
CA TYR A 92 -12.16 -4.67 0.87
C TYR A 92 -12.34 -5.55 -0.38
N GLY A 93 -11.41 -6.47 -0.67
CA GLY A 93 -11.47 -7.31 -1.86
C GLY A 93 -11.14 -6.59 -3.18
N VAL A 94 -10.54 -5.40 -3.15
CA VAL A 94 -10.25 -4.58 -4.35
C VAL A 94 -9.42 -5.30 -5.42
N HIS A 95 -8.63 -6.29 -5.03
CA HIS A 95 -7.79 -7.11 -5.91
C HIS A 95 -8.54 -8.25 -6.61
N LEU A 96 -9.78 -8.51 -6.21
CA LEU A 96 -10.64 -9.57 -6.74
C LEU A 96 -11.60 -9.05 -7.82
N GLY A 97 -11.74 -7.73 -7.93
CA GLY A 97 -12.56 -7.06 -8.93
C GLY A 97 -13.25 -5.81 -8.37
N PRO A 98 -14.26 -5.29 -9.09
CA PRO A 98 -15.01 -4.11 -8.67
C PRO A 98 -15.63 -4.24 -7.28
N THR A 99 -15.39 -3.24 -6.43
CA THR A 99 -15.95 -3.13 -5.09
C THR A 99 -16.88 -1.93 -5.00
N THR A 100 -17.72 -1.88 -3.97
CA THR A 100 -18.43 -0.65 -3.61
C THR A 100 -17.41 0.44 -3.25
N VAL A 101 -17.59 1.64 -3.81
CA VAL A 101 -16.74 2.82 -3.57
C VAL A 101 -17.57 4.00 -3.06
N PRO A 102 -17.03 4.84 -2.15
CA PRO A 102 -15.72 4.68 -1.51
C PRO A 102 -15.71 3.52 -0.50
N GLN A 103 -14.55 2.92 -0.27
CA GLN A 103 -14.35 1.95 0.82
C GLN A 103 -14.46 2.65 2.17
N GLU A 104 -15.23 2.08 3.11
CA GLU A 104 -15.45 2.60 4.46
C GLU A 104 -15.03 1.60 5.53
N GLU A 105 -14.58 2.03 6.70
CA GLU A 105 -14.01 1.11 7.71
C GLU A 105 -15.02 0.12 8.31
N ASN A 106 -16.31 0.39 8.16
CA ASN A 106 -17.43 -0.45 8.57
C ASN A 106 -17.96 -1.37 7.45
N ASP A 107 -17.37 -1.34 6.25
CA ASP A 107 -17.73 -2.29 5.19
C ASP A 107 -17.56 -3.74 5.68
N PRO A 108 -18.45 -4.66 5.28
CA PRO A 108 -18.37 -6.05 5.70
C PRO A 108 -17.11 -6.72 5.17
N ARG A 109 -16.61 -7.72 5.90
CA ARG A 109 -15.52 -8.59 5.44
C ARG A 109 -15.94 -9.32 4.16
N VAL A 110 -15.07 -9.32 3.15
CA VAL A 110 -15.26 -10.09 1.91
C VAL A 110 -14.84 -11.54 2.13
N SER A 111 -15.73 -12.50 1.85
CA SER A 111 -15.53 -13.94 2.08
C SER A 111 -15.31 -14.76 0.80
N LEU A 112 -15.00 -14.11 -0.32
CA LEU A 112 -14.78 -14.79 -1.61
C LEU A 112 -13.48 -15.61 -1.63
N GLU A 113 -12.49 -15.22 -0.84
CA GLU A 113 -11.26 -15.97 -0.61
C GLU A 113 -10.74 -15.73 0.81
N PRO A 114 -9.86 -16.59 1.35
CA PRO A 114 -9.22 -16.35 2.63
C PRO A 114 -8.36 -15.08 2.60
N ASN A 115 -8.51 -14.24 3.63
CA ASN A 115 -7.72 -13.02 3.79
C ASN A 115 -7.14 -12.98 5.20
N PHE A 116 -5.81 -13.01 5.29
CA PHE A 116 -5.09 -13.07 6.56
C PHE A 116 -5.28 -11.82 7.44
N TYR A 117 -5.77 -10.71 6.89
CA TYR A 117 -6.09 -9.52 7.67
C TYR A 117 -7.17 -9.76 8.72
N TYR A 118 -8.17 -10.59 8.42
CA TYR A 118 -9.28 -10.84 9.34
C TYR A 118 -8.84 -11.60 10.60
N PRO A 119 -8.18 -12.77 10.51
CA PRO A 119 -7.69 -13.46 11.70
C PRO A 119 -6.61 -12.65 12.42
N GLN A 120 -5.80 -11.85 11.72
CA GLN A 120 -4.84 -10.95 12.37
C GLN A 120 -5.54 -9.86 13.21
N GLU A 121 -6.57 -9.22 12.66
CA GLU A 121 -7.38 -8.24 13.37
C GLU A 121 -8.09 -8.85 14.58
N ASP A 122 -8.64 -10.06 14.44
CA ASP A 122 -9.32 -10.78 15.53
C ASP A 122 -8.32 -11.14 16.65
N ARG A 123 -7.16 -11.68 16.28
CA ARG A 123 -6.08 -12.04 17.22
C ARG A 123 -5.52 -10.85 17.98
N LEU A 124 -5.39 -9.70 17.33
CA LEU A 124 -4.99 -8.45 17.97
C LEU A 124 -6.04 -8.01 19.00
N LYS A 125 -7.32 -8.01 18.62
CA LYS A 125 -8.43 -7.62 19.50
C LYS A 125 -8.51 -8.53 20.73
N GLU A 126 -8.36 -9.84 20.54
CA GLU A 126 -8.31 -10.83 21.63
C GLU A 126 -7.14 -10.55 22.59
N PHE A 127 -5.93 -10.34 22.06
CA PHE A 127 -4.75 -10.00 22.88
C PHE A 127 -4.98 -8.75 23.70
N CYS A 128 -5.47 -7.69 23.06
CA CYS A 128 -5.72 -6.41 23.70
C CYS A 128 -6.79 -6.50 24.78
N GLN A 129 -7.84 -7.29 24.55
CA GLN A 129 -8.84 -7.59 25.58
C GLN A 129 -8.23 -8.33 26.77
N LYS A 130 -7.42 -9.36 26.53
CA LYS A 130 -6.79 -10.19 27.57
C LYS A 130 -5.87 -9.39 28.48
N TYR A 131 -5.06 -8.48 27.92
CA TYR A 131 -4.04 -7.73 28.65
C TYR A 131 -4.44 -6.29 28.99
N ASN A 132 -5.71 -5.91 28.74
CA ASN A 132 -6.21 -4.54 28.94
C ASN A 132 -5.37 -3.47 28.21
N VAL A 133 -5.04 -3.76 26.96
CA VAL A 133 -4.26 -2.90 26.04
C VAL A 133 -5.20 -2.32 24.99
N HIS A 134 -4.88 -1.14 24.45
CA HIS A 134 -5.65 -0.56 23.35
C HIS A 134 -5.10 -0.97 21.99
N TRP A 135 -5.94 -1.03 20.97
CA TRP A 135 -5.50 -1.32 19.61
C TRP A 135 -5.91 -0.23 18.62
N ASN A 136 -5.22 -0.20 17.50
CA ASN A 136 -5.67 0.46 16.28
C ASN A 136 -5.34 -0.44 15.08
N THR A 137 -6.19 -0.40 14.06
CA THR A 137 -5.82 -0.96 12.75
C THR A 137 -5.84 0.13 11.68
N THR A 138 -4.97 0.01 10.69
CA THR A 138 -4.95 0.91 9.53
C THR A 138 -5.12 0.10 8.25
N ARG A 139 -5.79 0.67 7.25
CA ARG A 139 -6.05 0.04 5.95
C ARG A 139 -5.51 0.95 4.85
N PRO A 140 -4.18 0.93 4.60
CA PRO A 140 -3.60 1.75 3.56
C PRO A 140 -4.05 1.36 2.15
N ALA A 141 -4.21 2.38 1.31
CA ALA A 141 -4.23 2.24 -0.15
C ALA A 141 -2.85 1.77 -0.67
N SER A 142 -2.65 1.75 -2.00
CA SER A 142 -1.33 1.53 -2.58
C SER A 142 -0.34 2.56 -2.05
N ILE A 143 0.81 2.10 -1.55
CA ILE A 143 1.81 2.96 -0.92
C ILE A 143 2.92 3.21 -1.94
N PRO A 144 3.20 4.47 -2.35
CA PRO A 144 4.43 4.83 -3.06
C PRO A 144 5.57 5.08 -2.07
N GLY A 145 6.81 4.69 -2.39
CA GLY A 145 7.94 4.80 -1.46
C GLY A 145 9.22 4.15 -1.98
N ALA A 146 10.37 4.61 -1.47
CA ALA A 146 11.68 4.10 -1.86
C ALA A 146 12.40 3.44 -0.68
N VAL A 147 12.40 2.11 -0.65
CA VAL A 147 13.21 1.34 0.30
C VAL A 147 13.77 0.11 -0.42
N PRO A 148 15.10 -0.12 -0.39
CA PRO A 148 15.72 -1.31 -1.00
C PRO A 148 15.16 -2.62 -0.43
N ASP A 149 14.77 -2.62 0.85
CA ASP A 149 14.20 -3.73 1.61
C ASP A 149 12.85 -3.36 2.30
N ALA A 150 12.00 -2.64 1.55
CA ALA A 150 10.57 -2.33 1.78
C ALA A 150 10.06 -2.03 3.21
N ALA A 151 10.13 -0.80 3.73
CA ALA A 151 9.24 -0.32 4.80
C ALA A 151 8.70 1.09 4.51
N MET A 152 7.62 1.18 3.73
CA MET A 152 6.99 2.45 3.34
C MET A 152 5.80 2.74 4.24
N ASN A 153 5.92 3.80 5.06
CA ASN A 153 5.20 3.85 6.33
C ASN A 153 4.29 5.08 6.47
N LEU A 154 3.09 5.03 5.86
CA LEU A 154 1.97 5.90 6.26
C LEU A 154 1.51 5.59 7.70
N CYS A 155 1.87 4.41 8.23
CA CYS A 155 1.51 3.98 9.57
C CYS A 155 2.30 4.65 10.69
N LEU A 156 3.48 5.21 10.45
CA LEU A 156 4.23 5.96 11.47
C LEU A 156 3.54 7.29 11.78
N PRO A 157 3.18 8.13 10.79
CA PRO A 157 2.34 9.30 11.04
C PRO A 157 1.01 8.96 11.72
N LEU A 158 0.34 7.87 11.33
CA LEU A 158 -0.93 7.43 11.95
C LEU A 158 -0.74 6.84 13.35
N ALA A 159 0.38 6.15 13.61
CA ALA A 159 0.72 5.65 14.93
C ALA A 159 1.05 6.81 15.88
N ILE A 160 1.79 7.80 15.41
CA ILE A 160 2.06 9.04 16.15
C ILE A 160 0.72 9.75 16.41
N TYR A 161 -0.15 9.85 15.41
CA TYR A 161 -1.49 10.43 15.55
C TYR A 161 -2.35 9.71 16.59
N ALA A 162 -2.47 8.39 16.47
CA ALA A 162 -3.21 7.56 17.40
C ALA A 162 -2.63 7.65 18.82
N SER A 163 -1.30 7.70 18.93
CA SER A 163 -0.59 7.81 20.21
C SER A 163 -0.83 9.16 20.87
N VAL A 164 -0.88 10.26 20.11
CA VAL A 164 -1.05 11.61 20.67
C VAL A 164 -2.51 11.95 20.95
N GLN A 165 -3.45 11.61 20.06
CA GLN A 165 -4.89 11.84 20.25
C GLN A 165 -5.54 10.80 21.18
N SER A 166 -4.76 10.35 22.17
CA SER A 166 -4.73 8.97 22.63
C SER A 166 -6.01 8.46 23.28
N ILE A 167 -6.96 9.25 23.76
CA ILE A 167 -8.18 8.65 24.33
C ILE A 167 -9.26 8.41 23.28
N TRP A 168 -9.39 9.30 22.31
CA TRP A 168 -10.52 9.32 21.39
C TRP A 168 -10.37 8.33 20.25
N THR A 169 -9.14 7.97 19.88
CA THR A 169 -8.82 7.09 18.75
C THR A 169 -8.67 5.62 19.15
N ARG A 170 -8.86 5.24 20.41
CA ARG A 170 -8.61 3.87 20.89
C ARG A 170 -9.60 2.88 20.28
N ASN A 171 -9.10 1.70 19.94
CA ASN A 171 -9.89 0.56 19.48
C ASN A 171 -10.65 0.87 18.19
N GLU A 172 -10.01 1.59 17.28
CA GLU A 172 -10.57 2.02 16.01
C GLU A 172 -9.74 1.55 14.81
N SER A 173 -10.44 1.23 13.74
CA SER A 173 -9.87 1.03 12.39
C SER A 173 -9.95 2.31 11.58
N PHE A 174 -8.89 2.65 10.84
CA PHE A 174 -8.86 3.81 9.96
C PHE A 174 -8.36 3.44 8.56
N ASN A 175 -9.03 3.94 7.53
CA ASN A 175 -8.47 4.03 6.19
C ASN A 175 -7.32 5.02 6.16
N SER A 176 -6.38 4.80 5.24
CA SER A 176 -5.29 5.72 5.04
C SER A 176 -4.84 5.80 3.59
N SER A 177 -4.96 6.98 3.02
CA SER A 177 -4.56 7.30 1.65
C SER A 177 -4.07 8.75 1.60
N ASP A 178 -3.49 9.15 0.47
CA ASP A 178 -2.96 10.50 0.26
C ASP A 178 -4.04 11.59 0.40
N GLY A 179 -5.32 11.23 0.26
CA GLY A 179 -6.44 12.16 0.40
C GLY A 179 -6.61 13.15 -0.76
N SER A 180 -5.86 12.97 -1.85
CA SER A 180 -6.02 13.67 -3.13
C SER A 180 -6.61 12.75 -4.19
N ALA A 181 -7.26 13.33 -5.21
CA ALA A 181 -7.79 12.58 -6.34
C ALA A 181 -6.67 12.22 -7.31
N PHE A 182 -6.62 10.96 -7.76
CA PHE A 182 -5.59 10.46 -8.64
C PHE A 182 -6.20 9.64 -9.78
N THR A 183 -5.65 9.80 -10.99
CA THR A 183 -5.89 8.88 -12.11
C THR A 183 -4.60 8.70 -12.90
N TRP A 184 -4.36 7.48 -13.38
CA TRP A 184 -3.23 7.19 -14.25
C TRP A 184 -3.21 8.09 -15.50
N GLY A 185 -4.38 8.38 -16.08
CA GLY A 185 -4.49 9.27 -17.24
C GLY A 185 -4.04 10.71 -16.98
N LYS A 186 -4.18 11.23 -15.76
CA LYS A 186 -3.63 12.55 -15.38
C LYS A 186 -2.17 12.50 -14.95
N PHE A 187 -1.74 11.37 -14.37
CA PHE A 187 -0.37 11.19 -13.90
C PHE A 187 0.60 10.94 -15.05
N TRP A 188 0.22 10.15 -16.05
CA TRP A 188 1.10 9.69 -17.12
C TRP A 188 1.78 10.83 -17.90
N PRO A 189 1.09 11.92 -18.28
CA PRO A 189 1.75 13.07 -18.92
C PRO A 189 2.76 13.78 -18.00
N LYS A 190 2.45 13.91 -16.70
CA LYS A 190 3.37 14.53 -15.72
C LYS A 190 4.65 13.70 -15.58
N MET A 191 4.50 12.38 -15.50
CA MET A 191 5.65 11.48 -15.42
C MET A 191 6.51 11.56 -16.69
N ALA A 192 5.89 11.62 -17.86
CA ALA A 192 6.61 11.75 -19.13
C ALA A 192 7.42 13.06 -19.20
N GLU A 193 6.86 14.16 -18.70
CA GLU A 193 7.52 15.47 -18.60
C GLU A 193 8.79 15.40 -17.73
N TRP A 194 8.73 14.76 -16.55
CA TRP A 194 9.89 14.61 -15.65
C TRP A 194 11.09 13.90 -16.30
N PHE A 195 10.82 12.93 -17.17
CA PHE A 195 11.86 12.19 -17.87
C PHE A 195 12.19 12.75 -19.26
N GLY A 196 11.55 13.84 -19.68
CA GLY A 196 11.76 14.44 -21.00
C GLY A 196 11.39 13.52 -22.16
N VAL A 197 10.38 12.65 -21.98
CA VAL A 197 9.96 11.67 -23.00
C VAL A 197 8.57 11.97 -23.54
N GLU A 198 8.31 11.58 -24.79
CA GLU A 198 6.98 11.63 -25.36
C GLU A 198 6.08 10.54 -24.75
N TYR A 199 4.78 10.81 -24.64
CA TYR A 199 3.78 9.82 -24.25
C TYR A 199 2.73 9.63 -25.34
N ARG A 200 2.04 8.49 -25.29
CA ARG A 200 0.89 8.18 -26.14
C ARG A 200 -0.31 7.80 -25.28
N HIS A 201 -1.49 7.97 -25.84
CA HIS A 201 -2.74 7.47 -25.24
C HIS A 201 -2.95 5.99 -25.58
N PRO A 202 -3.73 5.24 -24.77
CA PRO A 202 -4.24 3.94 -25.17
C PRO A 202 -4.96 4.03 -26.52
N ASP A 203 -4.78 3.02 -27.36
CA ASP A 203 -5.40 2.98 -28.68
C ASP A 203 -6.90 2.68 -28.55
N THR A 204 -7.74 3.64 -28.93
CA THR A 204 -9.20 3.53 -28.85
C THR A 204 -9.84 3.23 -30.20
N SER A 205 -9.06 2.87 -31.23
CA SER A 205 -9.63 2.51 -32.53
C SER A 205 -10.48 1.24 -32.41
N SER A 206 -11.50 1.11 -33.25
CA SER A 206 -12.41 -0.04 -33.23
C SER A 206 -11.73 -1.36 -33.60
N ASP A 207 -10.61 -1.31 -34.32
CA ASP A 207 -9.79 -2.44 -34.74
C ASP A 207 -8.61 -2.73 -33.80
N ALA A 208 -8.44 -1.93 -32.74
CA ALA A 208 -7.39 -2.14 -31.74
C ALA A 208 -7.58 -3.50 -31.04
N LYS A 209 -6.51 -4.32 -31.07
CA LYS A 209 -6.49 -5.63 -30.42
C LYS A 209 -5.95 -5.52 -29.00
N TYR A 210 -6.74 -6.00 -28.05
CA TYR A 210 -6.40 -6.11 -26.64
C TYR A 210 -6.52 -7.56 -26.21
N ASP A 211 -5.59 -7.99 -25.36
CA ASP A 211 -5.77 -9.18 -24.54
C ASP A 211 -6.76 -8.82 -23.42
N GLU A 212 -7.77 -9.66 -23.23
CA GLU A 212 -8.84 -9.44 -22.28
C GLU A 212 -8.82 -10.54 -21.22
N GLU A 213 -8.75 -10.14 -19.95
CA GLU A 213 -8.79 -11.04 -18.81
C GLU A 213 -9.88 -10.58 -17.85
N PRO A 214 -10.93 -11.40 -17.62
CA PRO A 214 -11.96 -11.06 -16.65
C PRO A 214 -11.45 -11.16 -15.22
N THR A 215 -12.07 -10.40 -14.32
CA THR A 215 -11.86 -10.59 -12.87
C THR A 215 -12.36 -11.97 -12.42
N PRO A 216 -11.73 -12.59 -11.41
CA PRO A 216 -11.96 -13.99 -11.06
C PRO A 216 -13.36 -14.32 -10.50
N PHE A 217 -14.13 -13.32 -10.03
CA PHE A 217 -15.43 -13.54 -9.39
C PHE A 217 -16.57 -12.82 -10.11
N ASP A 218 -17.71 -13.52 -10.21
CA ASP A 218 -19.00 -13.00 -10.69
C ASP A 218 -20.13 -13.55 -9.78
N PRO A 219 -20.87 -12.69 -9.05
CA PRO A 219 -20.70 -11.24 -9.00
C PRO A 219 -19.39 -10.84 -8.29
N PRO A 220 -18.88 -9.62 -8.53
CA PRO A 220 -17.64 -9.15 -7.91
C PRO A 220 -17.85 -8.90 -6.39
N PRO A 221 -16.79 -8.59 -5.60
CA PRO A 221 -16.85 -8.48 -4.13
C PRO A 221 -17.91 -7.51 -3.54
N GLY A 222 -18.46 -6.59 -4.34
CA GLY A 222 -19.58 -5.72 -3.95
C GLY A 222 -20.97 -6.23 -4.36
N GLY A 223 -21.07 -7.29 -5.16
CA GLY A 223 -22.33 -7.79 -5.69
C GLY A 223 -22.93 -6.96 -6.84
N PHE A 224 -22.27 -5.86 -7.23
CA PHE A 224 -22.79 -4.91 -8.21
C PHE A 224 -22.21 -5.16 -9.61
N GLY A 225 -23.09 -5.50 -10.55
CA GLY A 225 -22.73 -5.71 -11.95
C GLY A 225 -22.05 -7.06 -12.20
N SER A 226 -21.61 -7.27 -13.44
CA SER A 226 -20.80 -8.42 -13.83
C SER A 226 -19.33 -8.21 -13.48
N HIS A 227 -18.53 -9.26 -13.62
CA HIS A 227 -17.06 -9.15 -13.59
C HIS A 227 -16.53 -7.97 -14.44
N ALA A 228 -15.44 -7.34 -14.01
CA ALA A 228 -14.73 -6.37 -14.83
C ALA A 228 -13.80 -7.07 -15.81
N ILE A 229 -13.59 -6.47 -16.97
CA ILE A 229 -12.63 -6.96 -17.97
C ILE A 229 -11.42 -6.04 -17.93
N MET A 230 -10.25 -6.60 -17.63
CA MET A 230 -8.98 -5.94 -17.78
C MET A 230 -8.54 -6.08 -19.24
N ARG A 231 -8.14 -4.97 -19.86
CA ARG A 231 -7.74 -4.94 -21.28
C ARG A 231 -6.28 -4.49 -21.37
N THR A 232 -5.43 -5.31 -21.96
CA THR A 232 -4.00 -5.01 -22.15
C THR A 232 -3.54 -5.18 -23.57
N ARG A 233 -2.65 -4.30 -24.01
CA ARG A 233 -1.90 -4.46 -25.27
C ARG A 233 -0.38 -4.36 -25.06
N PHE A 234 0.03 -3.90 -23.88
CA PHE A 234 1.42 -3.70 -23.50
C PHE A 234 1.56 -4.09 -22.03
N ARG A 235 2.61 -4.85 -21.72
CA ARG A 235 2.99 -5.27 -20.37
C ARG A 235 4.44 -4.86 -20.14
N LEU A 236 4.70 -4.14 -19.06
CA LEU A 236 6.03 -3.71 -18.65
C LEU A 236 6.93 -4.91 -18.39
N ALA A 237 6.41 -5.99 -17.81
CA ALA A 237 7.20 -7.22 -17.58
C ALA A 237 7.72 -7.82 -18.90
N GLU A 238 6.87 -7.88 -19.94
CA GLU A 238 7.25 -8.39 -21.26
C GLU A 238 8.16 -7.42 -22.02
N TRP A 239 7.96 -6.11 -21.85
CA TRP A 239 8.85 -5.09 -22.40
C TRP A 239 10.25 -5.16 -21.78
N ALA A 240 10.35 -5.31 -20.45
CA ALA A 240 11.62 -5.39 -19.72
C ALA A 240 12.44 -6.64 -20.04
N LYS A 241 11.83 -7.71 -20.56
CA LYS A 241 12.52 -8.93 -21.01
C LYS A 241 13.19 -8.78 -22.39
N ARG A 242 12.88 -7.72 -23.14
CA ARG A 242 13.39 -7.56 -24.51
C ARG A 242 14.90 -7.29 -24.51
N PRO A 243 15.69 -7.95 -25.37
CA PRO A 243 17.15 -7.78 -25.39
C PRO A 243 17.60 -6.33 -25.54
N GLU A 244 16.91 -5.56 -26.38
CA GLU A 244 17.21 -4.14 -26.61
C GLU A 244 16.96 -3.27 -25.36
N VAL A 245 15.97 -3.63 -24.54
CA VAL A 245 15.65 -2.91 -23.29
C VAL A 245 16.68 -3.23 -22.22
N SER A 246 17.02 -4.50 -22.05
CA SER A 246 18.07 -4.93 -21.10
C SER A 246 19.43 -4.32 -21.45
N HIS A 247 19.77 -4.25 -22.74
CA HIS A 247 21.00 -3.61 -23.19
C HIS A 247 21.02 -2.10 -22.89
N ALA A 248 19.94 -1.40 -23.23
CA ALA A 248 19.81 0.03 -22.93
C ALA A 248 19.87 0.31 -21.42
N TRP A 249 19.23 -0.53 -20.59
CA TRP A 249 19.31 -0.39 -19.13
C TRP A 249 20.75 -0.53 -18.63
N ARG A 250 21.52 -1.52 -19.12
CA ARG A 250 22.91 -1.70 -18.73
C ARG A 250 23.75 -0.46 -19.04
N GLU A 251 23.61 0.11 -20.24
CA GLU A 251 24.33 1.33 -20.61
C GLU A 251 23.99 2.52 -19.70
N ILE A 252 22.71 2.71 -19.39
CA ILE A 252 22.24 3.75 -18.46
C ILE A 252 22.81 3.50 -17.05
N ALA A 253 22.71 2.27 -16.56
CA ALA A 253 23.14 1.89 -15.23
C ALA A 253 24.65 2.03 -15.04
N GLU A 254 25.45 1.71 -16.07
CA GLU A 254 26.89 1.96 -16.10
C GLU A 254 27.18 3.45 -16.09
N LYS A 255 26.61 4.22 -17.03
CA LYS A 255 26.79 5.67 -17.15
C LYS A 255 26.48 6.42 -15.86
N HIS A 256 25.42 6.03 -15.15
CA HIS A 256 24.97 6.70 -13.93
C HIS A 256 25.44 6.03 -12.64
N CYS A 257 26.27 4.99 -12.74
CA CYS A 257 26.80 4.24 -11.58
C CYS A 257 25.69 3.73 -10.65
N LEU A 258 24.59 3.19 -11.23
CA LEU A 258 23.46 2.64 -10.47
C LEU A 258 23.84 1.36 -9.72
N ILE A 259 23.13 1.03 -8.65
CA ILE A 259 23.36 -0.19 -7.86
C ILE A 259 23.05 -1.43 -8.71
N GLU A 260 21.87 -1.47 -9.30
CA GLU A 260 21.43 -2.59 -10.14
C GLU A 260 21.78 -2.34 -11.61
N LYS A 261 22.67 -3.19 -12.15
CA LYS A 261 23.13 -3.08 -13.55
C LYS A 261 22.27 -3.83 -14.55
N GLU A 262 21.51 -4.81 -14.06
CA GLU A 262 20.68 -5.69 -14.87
C GLU A 262 19.24 -5.65 -14.36
N LEU A 263 18.28 -5.83 -15.28
CA LEU A 263 16.88 -6.04 -14.93
C LEU A 263 16.68 -7.51 -14.51
N GLN A 264 17.12 -7.86 -13.31
CA GLN A 264 16.94 -9.21 -12.77
C GLN A 264 15.46 -9.46 -12.45
N ASP A 265 14.96 -10.63 -12.86
CA ASP A 265 13.58 -11.08 -12.62
C ASP A 265 12.52 -9.99 -12.96
N PRO A 266 12.35 -9.64 -14.26
CA PRO A 266 11.40 -8.62 -14.67
C PRO A 266 9.96 -8.89 -14.21
N ASP A 267 9.56 -10.15 -14.11
CA ASP A 267 8.22 -10.51 -13.63
C ASP A 267 8.02 -10.07 -12.18
N ARG A 268 9.00 -10.32 -11.30
CA ARG A 268 8.93 -9.86 -9.91
C ARG A 268 8.85 -8.34 -9.78
N VAL A 269 9.57 -7.59 -10.62
CA VAL A 269 9.65 -6.12 -10.53
C VAL A 269 8.43 -5.45 -11.15
N PHE A 270 8.01 -5.90 -12.33
CA PHE A 270 7.03 -5.19 -13.15
C PHE A 270 5.61 -5.77 -13.09
N ALA A 271 5.40 -7.02 -12.70
CA ALA A 271 4.05 -7.63 -12.75
C ALA A 271 3.07 -6.95 -11.78
N PHE A 272 3.53 -6.45 -10.63
CA PHE A 272 2.69 -5.68 -9.71
C PHE A 272 2.27 -4.34 -10.32
N THR A 273 3.20 -3.68 -11.03
CA THR A 273 2.95 -2.43 -11.74
C THR A 273 1.97 -2.65 -12.88
N ASP A 274 2.17 -3.69 -13.69
CA ASP A 274 1.23 -4.08 -14.74
C ASP A 274 -0.18 -4.27 -14.16
N ASN A 275 -0.32 -5.05 -13.08
CA ASN A 275 -1.61 -5.25 -12.43
C ASN A 275 -2.25 -3.93 -11.95
N SER A 276 -1.46 -3.04 -11.34
CA SER A 276 -1.94 -1.75 -10.81
C SER A 276 -2.38 -0.77 -11.91
N LEU A 277 -1.74 -0.83 -13.08
CA LEU A 277 -2.08 0.00 -14.25
C LEU A 277 -3.33 -0.53 -14.99
N MET A 278 -3.62 -1.83 -14.87
CA MET A 278 -4.68 -2.52 -15.60
C MET A 278 -6.07 -2.42 -14.96
N TRP A 279 -6.19 -2.01 -13.70
CA TRP A 279 -7.49 -1.94 -13.03
C TRP A 279 -8.41 -0.96 -13.74
N SER A 280 -9.51 -1.49 -14.29
CA SER A 280 -10.52 -0.71 -15.02
C SER A 280 -11.62 -0.15 -14.10
N TRP A 281 -11.50 -0.37 -12.79
CA TRP A 281 -12.42 0.11 -11.77
C TRP A 281 -11.71 1.05 -10.77
N PRO A 282 -12.44 1.99 -10.16
CA PRO A 282 -11.85 2.89 -9.17
C PRO A 282 -11.53 2.16 -7.87
N SER A 283 -10.44 2.58 -7.23
CA SER A 283 -10.16 2.29 -5.82
C SER A 283 -10.11 3.62 -5.08
N ASN A 284 -11.00 3.83 -4.11
CA ASN A 284 -11.16 5.09 -3.41
C ASN A 284 -11.56 4.84 -1.96
N PHE A 285 -10.73 5.30 -1.03
CA PHE A 285 -10.90 5.04 0.40
C PHE A 285 -11.41 6.31 1.09
N SER A 286 -12.54 6.21 1.77
CA SER A 286 -13.10 7.31 2.53
C SER A 286 -12.16 7.65 3.69
N LEU A 287 -11.66 8.89 3.72
CA LEU A 287 -10.92 9.45 4.87
C LEU A 287 -11.84 10.19 5.85
N THR A 288 -13.16 10.09 5.67
CA THR A 288 -14.15 10.84 6.45
C THR A 288 -14.04 10.52 7.94
N LYS A 289 -13.91 9.23 8.31
CA LYS A 289 -13.73 8.82 9.70
C LYS A 289 -12.45 9.39 10.28
N LEU A 290 -11.33 9.21 9.59
CA LEU A 290 -10.03 9.73 10.01
C LEU A 290 -10.05 11.26 10.23
N ARG A 291 -10.69 12.02 9.32
CA ARG A 291 -10.88 13.47 9.44
C ARG A 291 -11.79 13.88 10.58
N LYS A 292 -12.89 13.14 10.82
CA LYS A 292 -13.78 13.36 11.98
C LYS A 292 -13.06 13.19 13.31
N TYR A 293 -12.02 12.35 13.34
CA TYR A 293 -11.20 12.14 14.53
C TYR A 293 -10.12 13.21 14.69
N GLY A 294 -9.92 14.12 13.71
CA GLY A 294 -8.97 15.25 13.75
C GLY A 294 -7.72 15.10 12.88
N PHE A 295 -7.61 14.07 12.05
CA PHE A 295 -6.47 13.95 11.15
C PHE A 295 -6.82 14.55 9.78
N HIS A 296 -6.21 15.69 9.49
CA HIS A 296 -6.42 16.45 8.25
C HIS A 296 -5.24 16.35 7.27
N GLY A 297 -4.28 15.46 7.57
CA GLY A 297 -3.10 15.24 6.75
C GLY A 297 -3.46 14.78 5.34
N TYR A 298 -2.86 15.40 4.33
CA TYR A 298 -2.98 14.99 2.93
C TYR A 298 -1.72 15.34 2.14
N VAL A 299 -1.58 14.74 0.96
CA VAL A 299 -0.50 15.00 -0.01
C VAL A 299 -1.06 14.84 -1.44
N ASP A 300 -0.54 15.58 -2.42
CA ASP A 300 -0.82 15.29 -3.84
C ASP A 300 -0.09 14.00 -4.23
N THR A 301 -0.83 12.98 -4.71
CA THR A 301 -0.23 11.68 -5.04
C THR A 301 0.85 11.79 -6.12
N SER A 302 0.74 12.73 -7.06
CA SER A 302 1.79 12.95 -8.07
C SER A 302 3.07 13.47 -7.43
N GLU A 303 2.96 14.44 -6.51
CA GLU A 303 4.12 14.97 -5.77
C GLU A 303 4.75 13.90 -4.88
N SER A 304 3.93 13.07 -4.24
CA SER A 304 4.38 11.92 -3.45
C SER A 304 5.20 10.94 -4.30
N ILE A 305 4.70 10.56 -5.49
CA ILE A 305 5.45 9.69 -6.41
C ILE A 305 6.73 10.36 -6.91
N GLN A 306 6.72 11.66 -7.18
CA GLN A 306 7.92 12.39 -7.62
C GLN A 306 9.00 12.37 -6.53
N GLU A 307 8.63 12.58 -5.27
CA GLU A 307 9.58 12.54 -4.15
C GLU A 307 10.18 11.14 -3.99
N VAL A 308 9.38 10.09 -4.18
CA VAL A 308 9.86 8.70 -4.19
C VAL A 308 10.86 8.45 -5.31
N PHE A 309 10.61 9.00 -6.51
CA PHE A 309 11.59 8.90 -7.60
C PHE A 309 12.89 9.63 -7.25
N ARG A 310 12.83 10.79 -6.59
CA ARG A 310 14.04 11.49 -6.10
C ARG A 310 14.79 10.64 -5.07
N GLU A 311 14.09 9.95 -4.19
CA GLU A 311 14.71 9.01 -3.25
C GLU A 311 15.40 7.84 -3.99
N PHE A 312 14.78 7.28 -5.04
CA PHE A 312 15.43 6.28 -5.88
C PHE A 312 16.70 6.80 -6.57
N VAL A 313 16.71 8.07 -7.01
CA VAL A 313 17.91 8.72 -7.57
C VAL A 313 19.00 8.83 -6.49
N ASN A 314 18.64 9.28 -5.29
CA ASN A 314 19.57 9.41 -4.16
C ASN A 314 20.18 8.06 -3.76
N LEU A 315 19.38 7.00 -3.83
CA LEU A 315 19.79 5.62 -3.61
C LEU A 315 20.48 4.97 -4.81
N LYS A 316 20.70 5.70 -5.92
CA LYS A 316 21.32 5.17 -7.15
C LYS A 316 20.58 3.95 -7.73
N MET A 317 19.25 3.91 -7.59
CA MET A 317 18.40 2.87 -8.17
C MET A 317 17.92 3.21 -9.58
N ILE A 318 17.73 4.50 -9.88
CA ILE A 318 17.35 5.02 -11.20
C ILE A 318 18.24 6.20 -11.59
N PRO A 319 18.39 6.55 -12.89
CA PRO A 319 19.13 7.75 -13.28
C PRO A 319 18.40 9.03 -12.82
N PRO A 320 19.11 10.16 -12.67
CA PRO A 320 18.49 11.46 -12.43
C PRO A 320 17.47 11.83 -13.51
N PHE A 321 16.46 12.60 -13.14
CA PHE A 321 15.40 13.15 -13.99
C PHE A 321 15.17 14.63 -13.63
N GLU A 322 14.42 15.36 -14.47
CA GLU A 322 14.14 16.79 -14.32
C GLU A 322 12.97 17.07 -13.35
#